data_AF-A0A081B026-F1
#
_entry.id   AF-A0A081B026-F1
#
_cell.length_a   1.000
_cell.length_b   1.000
_cell.length_c   1.000
_cell.angle_alpha   90.00
_cell.angle_beta   90.00
_cell.angle_gamma   90.00
#
_symmetry.space_group_name_H-M   'P 1'
#
loop_
_entity.id
_entity.type
_entity.pdbx_description
1 polymer ?
#
loop_
_entity_poly.entity_id
_entity_poly.type
_entity_poly.pdbx_seq_one_letter_code
_entity_poly.pdbx_strand_id
1 'polypeptide(L)'
;MTPSASKKRYASRADPPSKRLCYSHPDSSNEVVGSEIPGTIKTETTAASAKGNEESDAAVEPTTAVVSYVPPLERLQHLCAQQTAEQETVNTVEGLLRFIEANDVIHSAVRARLRVIGKVVWASTHVVKTGEIARIHIVDEKAPETFDVMQRAFRDDYSRDYLAVDQLLITATVFGCTGDSPGIPPDGAIVTINNPSKVNLLMDKSCQLTIRLANLTFEQ
;
A
#
# COMPACT_ATOMS: atom_id res chain seq x y z
N MET A 1 -26.64 57.60 27.86
CA MET A 1 -25.75 57.35 26.71
C MET A 1 -24.38 56.95 27.27
N THR A 2 -23.86 55.82 26.78
CA THR A 2 -22.59 55.12 27.05
C THR A 2 -21.33 56.02 27.10
N PRO A 3 -20.19 55.62 27.74
CA PRO A 3 -19.52 54.33 27.46
C PRO A 3 -18.88 53.58 28.66
N SER A 4 -18.83 52.24 28.55
CA SER A 4 -18.01 51.35 29.36
C SER A 4 -16.93 50.72 28.49
N ALA A 5 -15.67 50.91 28.90
CA ALA A 5 -14.48 50.47 28.19
C ALA A 5 -14.17 48.99 28.50
N SER A 6 -14.13 48.17 27.46
CA SER A 6 -13.67 46.77 27.55
C SER A 6 -12.15 46.71 27.42
N LYS A 7 -11.47 46.28 28.49
CA LYS A 7 -10.03 45.96 28.49
C LYS A 7 -9.81 44.60 27.81
N LYS A 8 -9.07 44.63 26.70
CA LYS A 8 -8.42 43.45 26.10
C LYS A 8 -7.36 42.89 27.05
N ARG A 9 -7.36 41.58 27.26
CA ARG A 9 -6.16 40.83 27.71
C ARG A 9 -5.87 39.75 26.68
N TYR A 10 -4.74 39.90 26.01
CA TYR A 10 -4.05 38.84 25.28
C TYR A 10 -3.62 37.76 26.28
N ALA A 11 -3.90 36.50 25.99
CA ALA A 11 -3.29 35.36 26.66
C ALA A 11 -2.56 34.52 25.61
N SER A 12 -1.34 34.15 25.99
CA SER A 12 -0.26 33.59 25.21
C SER A 12 -0.54 32.19 24.67
N ARG A 13 -0.11 31.98 23.44
CA ARG A 13 0.14 30.70 22.76
C ARG A 13 1.05 29.83 23.63
N ALA A 14 0.57 28.66 24.03
CA ALA A 14 1.38 27.61 24.64
C ALA A 14 1.62 26.53 23.57
N ASP A 15 2.85 26.41 23.10
CA ASP A 15 3.27 25.28 22.26
C ASP A 15 3.46 24.04 23.16
N PRO A 16 2.98 22.84 22.75
CA PRO A 16 3.24 21.61 23.48
C PRO A 16 4.68 21.09 23.22
N PRO A 17 5.27 20.35 24.17
CA PRO A 17 6.69 20.00 24.14
C PRO A 17 7.00 18.87 23.15
N SER A 18 7.87 19.15 22.19
CA SER A 18 8.47 18.18 21.27
C SER A 18 9.44 17.26 22.04
N LYS A 19 9.03 16.02 22.31
CA LYS A 19 9.92 14.99 22.86
C LYS A 19 10.61 14.25 21.70
N ARG A 20 11.89 14.58 21.48
CA ARG A 20 12.83 13.75 20.72
C ARG A 20 12.98 12.40 21.42
N LEU A 21 12.71 11.31 20.71
CA LEU A 21 13.20 9.99 21.08
C LEU A 21 14.22 9.57 20.01
N CYS A 22 15.50 9.71 20.35
CA CYS A 22 16.61 9.19 19.56
C CYS A 22 16.84 7.74 19.95
N TYR A 23 16.84 6.82 18.99
CA TYR A 23 17.44 5.49 19.19
C TYR A 23 18.69 5.37 18.32
N SER A 24 19.81 5.16 19.01
CA SER A 24 21.10 4.70 18.52
C SER A 24 21.05 3.21 18.21
N HIS A 25 21.59 2.80 17.05
CA HIS A 25 21.95 1.41 16.76
C HIS A 25 23.47 1.25 16.90
N PRO A 26 23.96 0.08 17.33
CA PRO A 26 25.38 -0.24 17.29
C PRO A 26 25.80 -0.68 15.87
N ASP A 27 27.08 -0.46 15.64
CA ASP A 27 27.89 -0.76 14.46
C ASP A 27 27.72 -2.19 13.92
N SER A 28 27.74 -2.33 12.60
CA SER A 28 28.46 -3.44 11.94
C SER A 28 28.68 -3.11 10.47
N SER A 29 29.96 -2.95 10.15
CA SER A 29 30.55 -2.82 8.82
C SER A 29 30.24 -4.02 7.93
N ASN A 30 30.11 -3.81 6.61
CA ASN A 30 30.90 -4.57 5.64
C ASN A 30 30.87 -3.96 4.23
N GLU A 31 31.95 -4.26 3.52
CA GLU A 31 32.54 -3.53 2.41
C GLU A 31 31.93 -3.81 1.03
N VAL A 32 32.32 -2.90 0.12
CA VAL A 32 32.10 -2.82 -1.32
C VAL A 32 32.87 -3.93 -2.06
N VAL A 33 32.26 -4.57 -3.07
CA VAL A 33 32.95 -4.99 -4.31
C VAL A 33 31.94 -5.00 -5.47
N GLY A 34 32.28 -4.36 -6.57
CA GLY A 34 31.57 -4.43 -7.85
C GLY A 34 32.21 -5.39 -8.85
N SER A 35 31.50 -5.67 -9.95
CA SER A 35 31.99 -5.90 -11.33
C SER A 35 30.76 -6.26 -12.17
N GLU A 36 30.38 -5.43 -13.14
CA GLU A 36 30.75 -5.52 -14.56
C GLU A 36 29.87 -6.47 -15.39
N ILE A 37 29.26 -5.87 -16.41
CA ILE A 37 28.47 -6.45 -17.51
C ILE A 37 29.44 -6.64 -18.68
N PRO A 38 29.37 -7.72 -19.50
CA PRO A 38 28.94 -7.48 -20.89
C PRO A 38 28.32 -8.71 -21.61
N GLY A 39 27.58 -8.47 -22.70
CA GLY A 39 27.16 -9.54 -23.60
C GLY A 39 26.27 -9.14 -24.78
N THR A 40 26.75 -8.24 -25.65
CA THR A 40 26.16 -7.93 -26.96
C THR A 40 26.43 -9.06 -27.95
N ILE A 41 25.40 -9.65 -28.56
CA ILE A 41 25.56 -10.62 -29.67
C ILE A 41 25.35 -9.90 -31.01
N LYS A 42 26.39 -9.94 -31.84
CA LYS A 42 26.37 -9.60 -33.27
C LYS A 42 25.90 -10.82 -34.05
N THR A 43 25.05 -10.63 -35.06
CA THR A 43 24.77 -11.67 -36.07
C THR A 43 25.33 -11.21 -37.41
N GLU A 44 26.30 -11.98 -37.90
CA GLU A 44 26.91 -11.83 -39.23
C GLU A 44 26.03 -12.48 -40.30
N THR A 45 25.93 -11.78 -41.42
CA THR A 45 25.35 -12.21 -42.69
C THR A 45 26.32 -13.13 -43.41
N THR A 46 25.87 -14.30 -43.89
CA THR A 46 26.57 -15.04 -44.94
C THR A 46 25.58 -15.54 -45.98
N ALA A 47 25.86 -15.21 -47.25
CA ALA A 47 25.13 -15.68 -48.42
C ALA A 47 25.85 -16.88 -49.05
N ALA A 48 25.12 -17.88 -49.52
CA ALA A 48 25.55 -18.79 -50.58
C ALA A 48 24.34 -19.38 -51.32
N SER A 49 24.51 -19.53 -52.63
CA SER A 49 23.52 -19.91 -53.65
C SER A 49 23.86 -21.29 -54.21
N ALA A 50 22.86 -22.14 -54.51
CA ALA A 50 22.60 -22.72 -55.84
C ALA A 50 21.65 -23.94 -55.86
N LYS A 51 20.62 -23.83 -56.72
CA LYS A 51 20.01 -24.81 -57.66
C LYS A 51 19.44 -26.18 -57.19
N GLY A 52 18.13 -26.37 -57.44
CA GLY A 52 17.66 -27.30 -58.49
C GLY A 52 16.65 -28.40 -58.12
N ASN A 53 15.46 -28.31 -58.76
CA ASN A 53 14.52 -29.35 -59.21
C ASN A 53 13.31 -29.82 -58.36
N GLU A 54 12.14 -29.59 -58.99
CA GLU A 54 11.00 -30.50 -59.23
C GLU A 54 10.01 -30.82 -58.09
N GLU A 55 8.95 -30.01 -58.05
CA GLU A 55 7.52 -30.40 -58.20
C GLU A 55 7.04 -31.69 -57.50
N SER A 56 6.36 -31.50 -56.36
CA SER A 56 5.34 -32.41 -55.84
C SER A 56 4.26 -31.57 -55.17
N ASP A 57 3.15 -31.43 -55.88
CA ASP A 57 1.87 -30.91 -55.44
C ASP A 57 1.36 -31.67 -54.21
N ALA A 58 1.37 -31.00 -53.06
CA ALA A 58 0.58 -31.34 -51.91
C ALA A 58 0.21 -30.03 -51.22
N ALA A 59 -0.98 -29.53 -51.53
CA ALA A 59 -1.60 -28.40 -50.86
C ALA A 59 -1.69 -28.68 -49.35
N VAL A 60 -0.65 -28.30 -48.62
CA VAL A 60 -0.74 -28.08 -47.17
C VAL A 60 -1.35 -26.70 -47.04
N GLU A 61 -2.68 -26.66 -46.88
CA GLU A 61 -3.34 -25.43 -46.48
C GLU A 61 -2.65 -24.92 -45.21
N PRO A 62 -2.08 -23.71 -45.21
CA PRO A 62 -1.76 -23.08 -43.95
C PRO A 62 -3.11 -22.80 -43.30
N THR A 63 -3.49 -23.60 -42.31
CA THR A 63 -4.53 -23.21 -41.36
C THR A 63 -3.98 -22.01 -40.62
N THR A 64 -4.07 -20.83 -41.25
CA THR A 64 -3.84 -19.54 -40.61
C THR A 64 -4.91 -19.45 -39.54
N ALA A 65 -4.53 -19.79 -38.31
CA ALA A 65 -5.33 -19.46 -37.14
C ALA A 65 -5.54 -17.95 -37.21
N VAL A 66 -6.74 -17.54 -37.62
CA VAL A 66 -7.15 -16.15 -37.63
C VAL A 66 -7.15 -15.73 -36.17
N VAL A 67 -6.07 -15.11 -35.71
CA VAL A 67 -6.04 -14.46 -34.42
C VAL A 67 -7.04 -13.32 -34.53
N SER A 68 -8.27 -13.60 -34.08
CA SER A 68 -9.36 -12.63 -34.09
C SER A 68 -8.89 -11.41 -33.30
N TYR A 69 -8.82 -10.26 -33.98
CA TYR A 69 -8.39 -9.02 -33.35
C TYR A 69 -9.43 -8.59 -32.32
N VAL A 70 -9.02 -8.54 -31.04
CA VAL A 70 -9.84 -7.99 -29.97
C VAL A 70 -9.53 -6.49 -29.81
N PRO A 71 -10.51 -5.59 -30.00
CA PRO A 71 -10.32 -4.16 -29.82
C PRO A 71 -9.71 -3.80 -28.46
N PRO A 72 -8.85 -2.76 -28.37
CA PRO A 72 -8.18 -2.37 -27.12
C PRO A 72 -9.14 -2.10 -25.95
N LEU A 73 -10.31 -1.53 -26.22
CA LEU A 73 -11.31 -1.25 -25.18
C LEU A 73 -11.86 -2.53 -24.55
N GLU A 74 -12.16 -3.53 -25.38
CA GLU A 74 -12.65 -4.83 -24.92
C GLU A 74 -11.55 -5.58 -24.15
N ARG A 75 -10.30 -5.53 -24.62
CA ARG A 75 -9.16 -6.06 -23.86
C ARG A 75 -9.01 -5.39 -22.48
N LEU A 76 -9.18 -4.07 -22.39
CA LEU A 76 -9.15 -3.35 -21.12
C LEU A 76 -10.27 -3.81 -20.18
N GLN A 77 -11.49 -3.97 -20.69
CA GLN A 77 -12.64 -4.45 -19.90
C GLN A 77 -12.39 -5.86 -19.36
N HIS A 78 -11.86 -6.77 -20.18
CA HIS A 78 -11.49 -8.12 -19.74
C HIS A 78 -10.42 -8.10 -18.66
N LEU A 79 -9.37 -7.27 -18.81
CA LEU A 79 -8.32 -7.14 -17.80
C LEU A 79 -8.86 -6.62 -16.47
N CYS A 80 -9.70 -5.58 -16.49
CA CYS A 80 -10.32 -5.05 -15.27
C CYS A 80 -11.24 -6.08 -14.59
N ALA A 81 -12.02 -6.84 -15.39
CA ALA A 81 -12.89 -7.88 -14.87
C ALA A 81 -12.09 -9.03 -14.23
N GLN A 82 -11.01 -9.47 -14.89
CA GLN A 82 -10.10 -10.50 -14.36
C GLN A 82 -9.46 -10.04 -13.05
N GLN A 83 -8.90 -8.82 -13.01
CA GLN A 83 -8.31 -8.25 -11.79
C GLN A 83 -9.33 -8.17 -10.64
N THR A 84 -10.57 -7.80 -10.94
CA THR A 84 -11.64 -7.74 -9.92
C THR A 84 -12.04 -9.13 -9.43
N ALA A 85 -12.08 -10.13 -10.32
CA ALA A 85 -12.39 -11.50 -9.95
C ALA A 85 -11.28 -12.15 -9.10
N GLU A 86 -10.03 -11.72 -9.31
CA GLU A 86 -8.87 -12.20 -8.54
C GLU A 86 -8.68 -11.46 -7.22
N GLN A 87 -9.37 -10.33 -7.00
CA GLN A 87 -9.26 -9.57 -5.75
C GLN A 87 -9.79 -10.35 -4.57
N GLU A 88 -9.02 -10.30 -3.49
CA GLU A 88 -9.39 -10.85 -2.20
C GLU A 88 -9.67 -9.71 -1.23
N THR A 89 -10.92 -9.63 -0.80
CA THR A 89 -11.36 -8.60 0.15
C THR A 89 -11.22 -9.08 1.58
N VAL A 90 -10.49 -8.32 2.38
CA VAL A 90 -10.31 -8.51 3.81
C VAL A 90 -10.93 -7.33 4.55
N ASN A 91 -11.81 -7.59 5.51
CA ASN A 91 -12.53 -6.56 6.26
C ASN A 91 -12.37 -6.63 7.78
N THR A 92 -11.45 -7.48 8.25
CA THR A 92 -11.13 -7.69 9.67
C THR A 92 -9.62 -7.77 9.87
N VAL A 93 -9.15 -7.40 11.07
CA VAL A 93 -7.74 -7.50 11.46
C VAL A 93 -7.27 -8.95 11.40
N GLU A 94 -8.05 -9.88 11.96
CA GLU A 94 -7.77 -11.33 11.92
C GLU A 94 -7.87 -11.90 10.51
N GLY A 95 -8.74 -11.33 9.66
CA GLY A 95 -8.77 -11.65 8.24
C GLY A 95 -7.46 -11.31 7.55
N LEU A 96 -6.87 -10.15 7.87
CA LEU A 96 -5.60 -9.73 7.28
C LEU A 96 -4.44 -10.57 7.82
N LEU A 97 -4.46 -10.89 9.12
CA LEU A 97 -3.47 -11.79 9.72
C LEU A 97 -3.47 -13.14 8.99
N ARG A 98 -4.64 -13.77 8.85
CA ARG A 98 -4.78 -15.05 8.12
C ARG A 98 -4.35 -14.94 6.66
N PHE A 99 -4.65 -13.83 6.00
CA PHE A 99 -4.18 -13.59 4.63
C PHE A 99 -2.65 -13.57 4.56
N ILE A 100 -1.99 -12.89 5.49
CA ILE A 100 -0.52 -12.80 5.52
C ILE A 100 0.11 -14.16 5.83
N GLU A 101 -0.46 -14.92 6.76
CA GLU A 101 0.04 -16.25 7.13
C GLU A 101 -0.15 -17.28 6.00
N ALA A 102 -1.24 -17.18 5.23
CA ALA A 102 -1.57 -18.13 4.18
C ALA A 102 -0.87 -17.85 2.84
N ASN A 103 -0.26 -16.67 2.66
CA ASN A 103 0.27 -16.24 1.37
C ASN A 103 1.69 -15.70 1.48
N ASP A 104 2.50 -15.92 0.43
CA ASP A 104 3.78 -15.23 0.30
C ASP A 104 3.57 -13.78 -0.14
N VAL A 105 3.38 -12.90 0.84
CA VAL A 105 3.17 -11.46 0.63
C VAL A 105 4.42 -10.72 0.16
N ILE A 106 5.58 -11.38 0.02
CA ILE A 106 6.78 -10.80 -0.63
C ILE A 106 6.56 -10.70 -2.15
N HIS A 107 5.72 -11.56 -2.74
CA HIS A 107 5.36 -11.48 -4.14
C HIS A 107 4.34 -10.36 -4.42
N SER A 108 4.66 -9.51 -5.40
CA SER A 108 3.80 -8.36 -5.76
C SER A 108 2.44 -8.76 -6.31
N ALA A 109 2.35 -9.89 -7.03
CA ALA A 109 1.07 -10.40 -7.54
C ALA A 109 0.09 -10.75 -6.41
N VAL A 110 0.60 -11.32 -5.31
CA VAL A 110 -0.20 -11.62 -4.11
C VAL A 110 -0.68 -10.33 -3.44
N ARG A 111 0.17 -9.31 -3.34
CA ARG A 111 -0.27 -8.02 -2.77
C ARG A 111 -1.25 -7.27 -3.68
N ALA A 112 -1.11 -7.41 -5.00
CA ALA A 112 -1.96 -6.72 -5.96
C ALA A 112 -3.42 -7.17 -5.90
N ARG A 113 -3.68 -8.44 -5.52
CA ARG A 113 -5.03 -8.94 -5.27
C ARG A 113 -5.62 -8.51 -3.93
N LEU A 114 -4.81 -8.08 -2.97
CA LEU A 114 -5.31 -7.72 -1.65
C LEU A 114 -6.08 -6.39 -1.68
N ARG A 115 -7.33 -6.45 -1.22
CA ARG A 115 -8.19 -5.30 -0.95
C ARG A 115 -8.58 -5.29 0.53
N VAL A 116 -8.16 -4.27 1.26
CA VAL A 116 -8.48 -4.12 2.70
C VAL A 116 -9.57 -3.07 2.87
N ILE A 117 -10.62 -3.39 3.61
CA ILE A 117 -11.67 -2.46 4.02
C ILE A 117 -11.67 -2.38 5.54
N GLY A 118 -11.76 -1.18 6.09
CA GLY A 118 -11.89 -1.03 7.53
C GLY A 118 -12.31 0.36 7.94
N LYS A 119 -12.54 0.54 9.24
CA LYS A 119 -12.92 1.84 9.79
C LYS A 119 -11.70 2.52 10.39
N VAL A 120 -11.46 3.76 10.00
CA VAL A 120 -10.32 4.54 10.49
C VAL A 120 -10.58 4.97 11.92
N VAL A 121 -9.69 4.60 12.83
CA VAL A 121 -9.75 5.04 14.23
C VAL A 121 -9.04 6.38 14.40
N TRP A 122 -7.82 6.49 13.87
CA TRP A 122 -7.12 7.76 13.73
C TRP A 122 -6.00 7.73 12.69
N ALA A 123 -5.63 8.92 12.22
CA ALA A 123 -4.34 9.15 11.55
C ALA A 123 -3.35 9.87 12.48
N SER A 124 -2.06 9.54 12.37
CA SER A 124 -0.97 10.19 13.11
C SER A 124 0.20 10.55 12.20
N THR A 125 0.85 11.67 12.49
CA THR A 125 2.04 12.15 11.77
C THR A 125 3.30 11.71 12.48
N HIS A 126 4.25 11.14 11.76
CA HIS A 126 5.57 10.78 12.26
C HIS A 126 6.66 11.34 11.35
N VAL A 127 7.78 11.75 11.94
CA VAL A 127 8.96 12.20 11.20
C VAL A 127 10.02 11.11 11.28
N VAL A 128 10.43 10.61 10.12
CA VAL A 128 11.50 9.61 9.98
C VAL A 128 12.65 10.20 9.15
N LYS A 129 13.76 9.47 9.02
CA LYS A 129 14.95 9.94 8.26
C LYS A 129 14.61 10.36 6.81
N THR A 130 13.64 9.69 6.20
CA THR A 130 13.24 9.91 4.80
C THR A 130 12.14 10.98 4.64
N GLY A 131 11.76 11.67 5.72
CA GLY A 131 10.71 12.70 5.72
C GLY A 131 9.52 12.34 6.61
N GLU A 132 8.38 12.97 6.33
CA GLU A 132 7.13 12.75 7.06
C GLU A 132 6.41 11.50 6.55
N ILE A 133 5.77 10.80 7.48
CA ILE A 133 4.87 9.68 7.19
C ILE A 133 3.56 9.87 7.95
N ALA A 134 2.46 9.47 7.32
CA ALA A 134 1.17 9.30 7.97
C ALA A 134 0.97 7.83 8.34
N ARG A 135 0.61 7.55 9.59
CA ARG A 135 0.13 6.24 10.02
C ARG A 135 -1.36 6.30 10.27
N ILE A 136 -2.09 5.47 9.55
CA ILE A 136 -3.54 5.34 9.64
C ILE A 136 -3.80 4.04 10.39
N HIS A 137 -4.52 4.13 11.51
CA HIS A 137 -4.87 3.02 12.37
C HIS A 137 -6.32 2.62 12.10
N ILE A 138 -6.52 1.37 11.71
CA ILE A 138 -7.78 0.88 11.14
C ILE A 138 -8.26 -0.34 11.94
N VAL A 139 -9.54 -0.35 12.28
CA VAL A 139 -10.26 -1.52 12.86
C VAL A 139 -11.11 -2.20 11.79
N ASP A 140 -11.69 -3.33 12.17
CA ASP A 140 -12.72 -4.03 11.43
C ASP A 140 -13.81 -3.09 10.90
N GLU A 141 -14.21 -3.31 9.64
CA GLU A 141 -15.26 -2.54 8.96
C GLU A 141 -16.55 -2.49 9.79
N LYS A 142 -16.93 -3.65 10.35
CA LYS A 142 -18.19 -3.88 11.08
C LYS A 142 -17.98 -4.06 12.57
N ALA A 143 -16.97 -3.39 13.15
CA ALA A 143 -16.77 -3.38 14.60
C ALA A 143 -18.08 -2.97 15.33
N PRO A 144 -18.54 -3.75 16.33
CA PRO A 144 -19.82 -3.52 17.00
C PRO A 144 -19.80 -2.31 17.95
N GLU A 145 -18.63 -1.92 18.44
CA GLU A 145 -18.45 -0.77 19.31
C GLU A 145 -18.70 0.56 18.55
N THR A 146 -19.12 1.58 19.30
CA THR A 146 -19.23 2.92 18.74
C THR A 146 -17.84 3.49 18.47
N PHE A 147 -17.76 4.36 17.45
CA PHE A 147 -16.51 5.01 17.07
C PHE A 147 -15.84 5.74 18.25
N ASP A 148 -16.61 6.53 19.01
CA ASP A 148 -16.07 7.30 20.15
C ASP A 148 -15.48 6.42 21.26
N VAL A 149 -16.09 5.25 21.50
CA VAL A 149 -15.60 4.29 22.51
C VAL A 149 -14.29 3.66 22.05
N MET A 150 -14.25 3.17 20.80
CA MET A 150 -13.03 2.58 20.23
C MET A 150 -11.90 3.60 20.18
N GLN A 151 -12.17 4.80 19.65
CA GLN A 151 -11.16 5.82 19.49
C GLN A 151 -10.57 6.22 20.83
N ARG A 152 -11.40 6.43 21.86
CA ARG A 152 -10.92 6.74 23.20
C ARG A 152 -10.06 5.60 23.76
N ALA A 153 -10.59 4.37 23.76
CA ALA A 153 -9.89 3.22 24.31
C ALA A 153 -8.52 3.00 23.66
N PHE A 154 -8.46 3.01 22.33
CA PHE A 154 -7.20 2.79 21.62
C PHE A 154 -6.24 3.97 21.79
N ARG A 155 -6.68 5.23 21.65
CA ARG A 155 -5.77 6.39 21.78
C ARG A 155 -5.20 6.51 23.19
N ASP A 156 -6.03 6.29 24.22
CA ASP A 156 -5.58 6.39 25.63
C ASP A 156 -4.51 5.34 25.93
N ASP A 157 -4.74 4.10 25.46
CA ASP A 157 -3.85 2.97 25.72
C ASP A 157 -2.61 2.96 24.81
N TYR A 158 -2.67 3.56 23.62
CA TYR A 158 -1.55 3.58 22.67
C TYR A 158 -0.30 4.24 23.24
N SER A 159 -0.46 5.27 24.06
CA SER A 159 0.66 5.94 24.74
C SER A 159 1.34 5.07 25.80
N ARG A 160 0.61 4.09 26.35
CA ARG A 160 1.05 3.20 27.41
C ARG A 160 1.67 1.93 26.84
N ASP A 161 1.01 1.32 25.86
CA ASP A 161 1.45 0.09 25.20
C ASP A 161 1.00 0.06 23.73
N TYR A 162 1.76 0.75 22.88
CA TYR A 162 1.45 0.84 21.45
C TYR A 162 1.47 -0.53 20.77
N LEU A 163 2.31 -1.46 21.22
CA LEU A 163 2.45 -2.77 20.60
C LEU A 163 1.22 -3.64 20.89
N ALA A 164 0.70 -3.61 22.12
CA ALA A 164 -0.56 -4.29 22.45
C ALA A 164 -1.73 -3.75 21.61
N VAL A 165 -1.78 -2.44 21.41
CA VAL A 165 -2.82 -1.79 20.60
C VAL A 165 -2.66 -2.12 19.11
N ASP A 166 -1.47 -2.01 18.54
CA ASP A 166 -1.22 -2.27 17.11
C ASP A 166 -1.45 -3.75 16.73
N GLN A 167 -1.48 -4.69 17.68
CA GLN A 167 -1.89 -6.08 17.42
C GLN A 167 -3.39 -6.22 17.14
N LEU A 168 -4.20 -5.27 17.60
CA LEU A 168 -5.65 -5.25 17.41
C LEU A 168 -6.07 -4.34 16.26
N LEU A 169 -5.11 -3.79 15.52
CA LEU A 169 -5.33 -2.80 14.46
C LEU A 169 -4.55 -3.18 13.21
N ILE A 170 -5.01 -2.64 12.08
CA ILE A 170 -4.22 -2.57 10.85
C ILE A 170 -3.55 -1.21 10.80
N THR A 171 -2.22 -1.18 10.74
CA THR A 171 -1.44 0.06 10.63
C THR A 171 -1.00 0.29 9.18
N ALA A 172 -1.66 1.22 8.49
CA ALA A 172 -1.28 1.62 7.13
C ALA A 172 -0.37 2.85 7.14
N THR A 173 0.80 2.75 6.51
CA THR A 173 1.78 3.83 6.40
C THR A 173 1.78 4.42 5.00
N VAL A 174 1.64 5.75 4.91
CA VAL A 174 1.79 6.54 3.69
C VAL A 174 3.02 7.45 3.84
N PHE A 175 3.90 7.46 2.83
CA PHE A 175 5.11 8.29 2.84
C PHE A 175 4.86 9.66 2.19
N GLY A 176 5.56 10.69 2.68
CA GLY A 176 5.56 12.03 2.11
C GLY A 176 4.33 12.87 2.45
N CYS A 177 3.60 12.49 3.50
CA CYS A 177 2.43 13.20 3.97
C CYS A 177 2.31 13.11 5.51
N THR A 178 1.45 13.98 6.04
CA THR A 178 1.06 14.05 7.45
C THR A 178 -0.35 13.45 7.63
N GLY A 179 -0.75 13.15 8.86
CA GLY A 179 -2.10 12.68 9.18
C GLY A 179 -3.22 13.67 8.81
N ASP A 180 -2.89 14.95 8.63
CA ASP A 180 -3.83 16.00 8.25
C ASP A 180 -3.74 16.37 6.75
N SER A 181 -2.93 15.63 5.98
CA SER A 181 -2.75 15.90 4.55
C SER A 181 -4.02 15.59 3.75
N PRO A 182 -4.33 16.37 2.70
CA PRO A 182 -5.45 16.07 1.81
C PRO A 182 -5.34 14.65 1.23
N GLY A 183 -6.47 13.91 1.26
CA GLY A 183 -6.53 12.52 0.81
C GLY A 183 -6.23 11.48 1.90
N ILE A 184 -5.82 11.90 3.10
CA ILE A 184 -5.85 11.02 4.28
C ILE A 184 -7.29 10.92 4.78
N PRO A 185 -7.78 9.70 5.06
CA PRO A 185 -9.16 9.51 5.49
C PRO A 185 -9.37 10.13 6.88
N PRO A 186 -10.50 10.81 7.11
CA PRO A 186 -10.81 11.34 8.42
C PRO A 186 -11.13 10.22 9.41
N ASP A 187 -10.97 10.54 10.68
CA ASP A 187 -11.40 9.73 11.82
C ASP A 187 -12.86 9.27 11.64
N GLY A 188 -13.10 7.96 11.72
CA GLY A 188 -14.42 7.32 11.58
C GLY A 188 -14.80 6.90 10.15
N ALA A 189 -14.07 7.34 9.12
CA ALA A 189 -14.36 6.97 7.73
C ALA A 189 -14.15 5.48 7.46
N ILE A 190 -14.92 4.94 6.50
CA ILE A 190 -14.65 3.62 5.95
C ILE A 190 -13.63 3.77 4.83
N VAL A 191 -12.46 3.17 5.01
CA VAL A 191 -11.35 3.22 4.06
C VAL A 191 -11.27 1.92 3.28
N THR A 192 -11.01 2.02 1.98
CA THR A 192 -10.60 0.93 1.11
C THR A 192 -9.15 1.15 0.69
N ILE A 193 -8.31 0.16 0.92
CA ILE A 193 -6.91 0.12 0.50
C ILE A 193 -6.77 -0.97 -0.55
N ASN A 194 -6.30 -0.60 -1.74
CA ASN A 194 -6.06 -1.54 -2.84
C ASN A 194 -4.56 -1.67 -3.10
N ASN A 195 -4.09 -2.84 -3.53
CA ASN A 195 -2.72 -3.02 -4.03
C ASN A 195 -1.64 -2.39 -3.11
N PRO A 196 -1.55 -2.80 -1.83
CA PRO A 196 -0.52 -2.29 -0.93
C PRO A 196 0.89 -2.57 -1.47
N SER A 197 1.77 -1.58 -1.35
CA SER A 197 3.16 -1.69 -1.82
C SER A 197 3.96 -2.69 -1.01
N LYS A 198 3.71 -2.76 0.31
CA LYS A 198 4.24 -3.78 1.22
C LYS A 198 3.16 -4.20 2.20
N VAL A 199 3.21 -5.47 2.60
CA VAL A 199 2.37 -6.08 3.62
C VAL A 199 3.29 -6.93 4.49
N ASN A 200 3.20 -6.81 5.81
CA ASN A 200 4.00 -7.59 6.73
C ASN A 200 3.35 -7.67 8.11
N LEU A 201 3.85 -8.58 8.93
CA LEU A 201 3.62 -8.58 10.36
C LEU A 201 4.80 -7.92 11.05
N LEU A 202 4.52 -7.02 12.00
CA LEU A 202 5.49 -6.55 12.96
C LEU A 202 5.45 -7.48 14.17
N MET A 203 6.62 -8.01 14.55
CA MET A 203 6.78 -8.97 15.66
C MET A 203 5.80 -10.15 15.57
N ASP A 204 5.53 -10.62 14.35
CA ASP A 204 4.63 -11.74 14.03
C ASP A 204 3.18 -11.58 14.54
N LYS A 205 2.75 -10.35 14.86
CA LYS A 205 1.42 -10.12 15.45
C LYS A 205 0.67 -8.91 14.90
N SER A 206 1.35 -7.80 14.63
CA SER A 206 0.69 -6.55 14.19
C SER A 206 0.68 -6.42 12.68
N CYS A 207 -0.50 -6.26 12.09
CA CYS A 207 -0.67 -6.11 10.65
C CYS A 207 -0.19 -4.73 10.18
N GLN A 208 0.83 -4.70 9.33
CA GLN A 208 1.39 -3.47 8.78
C GLN A 208 1.30 -3.42 7.25
N LEU A 209 0.90 -2.27 6.74
CA LEU A 209 0.79 -1.98 5.32
C LEU A 209 1.64 -0.75 4.98
N THR A 210 2.33 -0.79 3.85
CA THR A 210 2.85 0.42 3.19
C THR A 210 2.03 0.65 1.93
N ILE A 211 1.48 1.85 1.78
CA ILE A 211 0.55 2.18 0.70
C ILE A 211 0.94 3.50 0.03
N ARG A 212 0.50 3.65 -1.22
CA ARG A 212 0.51 4.93 -1.93
C ARG A 212 -0.81 5.63 -1.68
N LEU A 213 -0.79 6.96 -1.60
CA LEU A 213 -2.01 7.73 -1.39
C LEU A 213 -3.08 7.48 -2.48
N ALA A 214 -2.66 7.29 -3.74
CA ALA A 214 -3.55 6.96 -4.86
C ALA A 214 -4.27 5.61 -4.75
N ASN A 215 -3.78 4.73 -3.88
CA ASN A 215 -4.33 3.39 -3.66
C ASN A 215 -5.31 3.35 -2.47
N LEU A 216 -5.56 4.52 -1.87
CA LEU A 216 -6.44 4.70 -0.73
C LEU A 216 -7.66 5.51 -1.19
N THR A 217 -8.85 4.99 -0.91
CA THR A 217 -10.13 5.66 -1.13
C THR A 217 -10.98 5.53 0.13
N PHE A 218 -11.88 6.47 0.38
CA PHE A 218 -12.72 6.41 1.58
C PHE A 218 -14.10 7.03 1.35
N GLU A 219 -15.06 6.58 2.15
CA GLU A 219 -16.43 7.06 2.21
C GLU A 219 -16.70 7.61 3.62
N GLN A 220 -17.51 8.67 3.70
CA GLN A 220 -17.87 9.35 4.95
C GLN A 220 -19.38 9.34 5.16
#